data_AF-A0A165YYK5-F1
#
_entry.id   AF-A0A165YYK5-F1
#
_cell.length_a   1.000
_cell.length_b   1.000
_cell.length_c   1.000
_cell.angle_alpha   90.00
_cell.angle_beta   90.00
_cell.angle_gamma   90.00
#
_symmetry.space_group_name_H-M   'P 1'
#
loop_
_entity.id
_entity.type
_entity.pdbx_description
1 polymer ?
#
loop_
_entity_poly.entity_id
_entity_poly.type
_entity_poly.pdbx_seq_one_letter_code
_entity_poly.pdbx_strand_id
1 'polypeptide(L)'
;MHFKLFHPADVFCLSLTMARALKLTMTTQHEGTDTIAPLQPHGTPEDGDVLALIINSLEDSKAEEIVSLDLTGKSALADHMVVASGRSHRHVGAVADHLLRDLKQAGYGNARIEGMPHCDWVLIDIGDAIIHIFRPEVRSFYNIEKMWSADSTAPTQFIG
;
A
#
# COMPACT_ATOMS: atom_id res chain seq x y z
N MET A 1 10.37 29.76 3.54
CA MET A 1 10.13 28.31 3.67
C MET A 1 9.30 27.91 2.46
N HIS A 2 9.95 27.33 1.45
CA HIS A 2 9.33 27.03 0.17
C HIS A 2 8.60 25.69 0.30
N PHE A 3 7.27 25.72 0.43
CA PHE A 3 6.42 24.54 0.20
C PHE A 3 6.64 24.14 -1.26
N LYS A 4 7.55 23.18 -1.52
CA LYS A 4 7.56 22.47 -2.79
C LYS A 4 6.27 21.66 -2.80
N LEU A 5 5.29 22.13 -3.56
CA LEU A 5 4.15 21.33 -3.98
C LEU A 5 4.70 19.97 -4.47
N PHE A 6 4.16 18.89 -3.93
CA PHE A 6 4.38 17.52 -4.38
C PHE A 6 4.49 17.47 -5.91
N HIS A 7 5.42 16.69 -6.45
CA HIS A 7 5.48 16.53 -7.90
C HIS A 7 4.18 15.85 -8.34
N PRO A 8 3.44 16.40 -9.32
CA PRO A 8 2.14 15.86 -9.71
C PRO A 8 2.19 14.39 -10.17
N ALA A 9 3.36 13.89 -10.54
CA ALA A 9 3.61 12.49 -10.88
C ALA A 9 3.47 11.52 -9.70
N ASP A 10 3.80 11.94 -8.47
CA ASP A 10 3.84 11.05 -7.30
C ASP A 10 2.42 10.77 -6.77
N VAL A 11 1.58 11.80 -6.77
CA VAL A 11 0.15 11.71 -6.49
C VAL A 11 -0.56 10.94 -7.60
N PHE A 12 -0.11 11.11 -8.84
CA PHE A 12 -0.63 10.34 -9.97
C PHE A 12 -0.23 8.88 -9.89
N CYS A 13 0.97 8.54 -9.42
CA CYS A 13 1.39 7.16 -9.19
C CYS A 13 0.56 6.51 -8.08
N LEU A 14 0.39 7.20 -6.95
CA LEU A 14 -0.52 6.76 -5.88
C LEU A 14 -1.95 6.59 -6.43
N SER A 15 -2.49 7.63 -7.08
CA SER A 15 -3.83 7.61 -7.66
C SER A 15 -3.99 6.53 -8.74
N LEU A 16 -2.96 6.22 -9.53
CA LEU A 16 -3.00 5.21 -10.59
C LEU A 16 -2.87 3.79 -10.02
N THR A 17 -1.95 3.56 -9.08
CA THR A 17 -1.82 2.30 -8.32
C THR A 17 -3.13 2.02 -7.57
N MET A 18 -3.71 3.05 -6.95
CA MET A 18 -4.99 2.95 -6.24
C MET A 18 -6.17 2.75 -7.21
N ALA A 19 -6.28 3.57 -8.25
CA ALA A 19 -7.35 3.46 -9.25
C ALA A 19 -7.28 2.12 -9.98
N ARG A 20 -6.09 1.55 -10.18
CA ARG A 20 -5.94 0.18 -10.70
C ARG A 20 -6.48 -0.85 -9.72
N ALA A 21 -6.09 -0.80 -8.45
CA ALA A 21 -6.60 -1.73 -7.43
C ALA A 21 -8.13 -1.64 -7.25
N LEU A 22 -8.69 -0.42 -7.21
CA LEU A 22 -10.13 -0.17 -7.06
C LEU A 22 -10.94 -0.54 -8.31
N LYS A 23 -10.48 -0.16 -9.51
CA LYS A 23 -11.21 -0.45 -10.77
C LYS A 23 -11.23 -1.94 -11.10
N LEU A 24 -10.24 -2.70 -10.63
CA LEU A 24 -10.24 -4.17 -10.69
C LEU A 24 -11.26 -4.77 -9.71
N THR A 25 -11.42 -4.19 -8.52
CA THR A 25 -12.42 -4.62 -7.52
C THR A 25 -13.87 -4.45 -8.01
N MET A 26 -14.17 -3.42 -8.83
CA MET A 26 -15.51 -3.16 -9.38
C MET A 26 -15.88 -3.96 -10.65
N THR A 27 -14.94 -4.70 -11.27
CA THR A 27 -15.16 -5.41 -12.55
C THR A 27 -15.33 -6.93 -12.39
N THR A 28 -15.74 -7.43 -11.21
CA THR A 28 -16.09 -8.86 -11.10
C THR A 28 -17.56 -9.08 -11.47
N GLN A 29 -17.81 -9.26 -12.77
CA GLN A 29 -18.94 -10.03 -13.29
C GLN A 29 -18.38 -11.27 -14.01
N HIS A 30 -19.03 -12.39 -13.74
CA HIS A 30 -18.75 -13.74 -14.23
C HIS A 30 -18.71 -13.84 -15.76
N GLU A 31 -17.74 -14.56 -16.34
CA GLU A 31 -17.91 -15.76 -17.22
C GLU A 31 -16.65 -16.01 -18.09
N GLY A 32 -16.29 -17.28 -18.30
CA GLY A 32 -15.58 -17.72 -19.51
C GLY A 32 -14.17 -18.27 -19.33
N THR A 33 -14.04 -19.59 -19.46
CA THR A 33 -12.80 -20.37 -19.56
C THR A 33 -11.91 -19.88 -20.72
N ASP A 34 -10.64 -19.58 -20.43
CA ASP A 34 -9.55 -19.84 -21.37
C ASP A 34 -8.26 -20.19 -20.61
N THR A 35 -7.50 -21.09 -21.18
CA THR A 35 -6.35 -21.75 -20.56
C THR A 35 -5.21 -20.74 -20.41
N ILE A 36 -5.00 -20.22 -19.21
CA ILE A 36 -3.78 -19.49 -18.84
C ILE A 36 -2.94 -20.42 -17.97
N ALA A 37 -1.69 -20.63 -18.38
CA ALA A 37 -0.70 -21.45 -17.70
C ALA A 37 -0.65 -21.15 -16.20
N PRO A 38 -0.26 -22.12 -15.33
CA PRO A 38 -0.22 -21.90 -13.90
C PRO A 38 0.75 -20.76 -13.57
N LEU A 39 0.22 -19.56 -13.32
CA LEU A 39 0.88 -18.62 -12.42
C LEU A 39 0.92 -19.35 -11.09
N GLN A 40 2.13 -19.62 -10.62
CA GLN A 40 2.35 -20.45 -9.44
C GLN A 40 1.51 -19.91 -8.29
N PRO A 41 0.71 -20.75 -7.60
CA PRO A 41 0.11 -20.35 -6.35
C PRO A 41 1.23 -20.30 -5.31
N HIS A 42 1.82 -19.13 -5.09
CA HIS A 42 2.64 -18.91 -3.91
C HIS A 42 1.71 -18.42 -2.82
N GLY A 43 1.36 -19.33 -1.90
CA GLY A 43 0.47 -19.05 -0.80
C GLY A 43 0.00 -20.29 -0.06
N THR A 44 0.90 -21.24 0.21
CA THR A 44 0.69 -22.15 1.35
C THR A 44 1.19 -21.45 2.62
N PRO A 45 0.39 -21.38 3.69
CA PRO A 45 0.64 -20.53 4.86
C PRO A 45 1.58 -21.20 5.88
N GLU A 46 2.83 -21.42 5.50
CA GLU A 46 3.82 -22.08 6.38
C GLU A 46 5.11 -21.28 6.58
N ASP A 47 5.20 -20.07 6.01
CA ASP A 47 6.28 -19.09 6.22
C ASP A 47 5.66 -17.80 6.78
N GLY A 48 6.28 -17.20 7.81
CA GLY A 48 5.72 -16.12 8.61
C GLY A 48 5.05 -15.02 7.77
N ASP A 49 3.78 -14.76 8.09
CA ASP A 49 2.92 -13.80 7.42
C ASP A 49 3.65 -12.48 7.12
N VAL A 50 3.94 -12.23 5.84
CA VAL A 50 4.67 -11.05 5.37
C VAL A 50 3.97 -9.76 5.77
N LEU A 51 2.63 -9.78 5.81
CA LEU A 51 1.84 -8.67 6.31
C LEU A 51 2.11 -8.44 7.80
N ALA A 52 2.11 -9.50 8.61
CA ALA A 52 2.44 -9.40 10.04
C ALA A 52 3.85 -8.83 10.26
N LEU A 53 4.85 -9.26 9.47
CA LEU A 53 6.20 -8.69 9.51
C LEU A 53 6.18 -7.19 9.21
N ILE A 54 5.50 -6.78 8.15
CA ILE A 54 5.40 -5.37 7.75
C ILE A 54 4.74 -4.55 8.88
N ILE A 55 3.61 -5.01 9.40
CA ILE A 55 2.88 -4.30 10.47
C ILE A 55 3.75 -4.18 11.72
N ASN A 56 4.36 -5.28 12.18
CA ASN A 56 5.25 -5.26 13.35
C ASN A 56 6.42 -4.30 13.17
N SER A 57 7.09 -4.31 12.02
CA SER A 57 8.22 -3.40 11.76
C SER A 57 7.80 -1.92 11.76
N LEU A 58 6.60 -1.62 11.22
CA LEU A 58 6.02 -0.28 11.24
C LEU A 58 5.68 0.16 12.68
N GLU A 59 5.08 -0.71 13.49
CA GLU A 59 4.75 -0.45 14.90
C GLU A 59 5.98 -0.29 15.80
N ASP A 60 7.01 -1.11 15.59
CA ASP A 60 8.31 -1.01 16.27
C ASP A 60 8.98 0.33 15.96
N SER A 61 8.87 0.76 14.70
CA SER A 61 9.34 2.07 14.24
C SER A 61 8.47 3.23 14.70
N LYS A 62 7.37 2.99 15.42
CA LYS A 62 6.39 3.99 15.88
C LYS A 62 5.75 4.77 14.73
N ALA A 63 5.54 4.12 13.59
CA ALA A 63 4.66 4.64 12.55
C ALA A 63 3.22 4.75 13.07
N GLU A 64 2.48 5.69 12.51
CA GLU A 64 1.13 6.06 12.95
C GLU A 64 0.10 5.73 11.87
N GLU A 65 -1.16 5.59 12.27
CA GLU A 65 -2.29 5.41 11.35
C GLU A 65 -2.05 4.29 10.31
N ILE A 66 -1.50 3.17 10.76
CA ILE A 66 -1.20 2.01 9.93
C ILE A 66 -2.54 1.38 9.50
N VAL A 67 -2.75 1.29 8.19
CA VAL A 67 -3.94 0.69 7.57
C VAL A 67 -3.47 -0.36 6.58
N SER A 68 -3.98 -1.58 6.69
CA SER A 68 -3.78 -2.63 5.70
C SER A 68 -5.04 -2.83 4.87
N LEU A 69 -4.86 -3.13 3.59
CA LEU A 69 -5.90 -3.50 2.66
C LEU A 69 -5.54 -4.84 2.03
N ASP A 70 -6.49 -5.78 2.12
CA ASP A 70 -6.39 -7.08 1.48
C ASP A 70 -6.87 -7.01 0.02
N LEU A 71 -5.92 -7.24 -0.89
CA LEU A 71 -6.08 -7.23 -2.34
C LEU A 71 -6.02 -8.63 -2.94
N THR A 72 -5.88 -9.68 -2.13
CA THR A 72 -5.80 -11.08 -2.58
C THR A 72 -6.98 -11.41 -3.49
N GLY A 73 -6.69 -11.82 -4.72
CA GLY A 73 -7.71 -12.15 -5.73
C GLY A 73 -8.52 -10.95 -6.27
N LYS A 74 -8.22 -9.72 -5.85
CA LYS A 74 -8.86 -8.47 -6.31
C LYS A 74 -7.95 -7.65 -7.22
N SER A 75 -6.63 -7.83 -7.13
CA SER A 75 -5.64 -7.09 -7.91
C SER A 75 -4.49 -8.00 -8.33
N ALA A 76 -3.99 -7.81 -9.56
CA ALA A 76 -2.77 -8.47 -10.04
C ALA A 76 -1.48 -7.72 -9.61
N LEU A 77 -1.61 -6.65 -8.82
CA LEU A 77 -0.50 -5.77 -8.46
C LEU A 77 0.27 -6.26 -7.22
N ALA A 78 -0.46 -6.71 -6.20
CA ALA A 78 0.04 -7.24 -4.93
C ALA A 78 -1.14 -7.86 -4.17
N ASP A 79 -0.87 -8.75 -3.23
CA ASP A 79 -1.89 -9.34 -2.33
C ASP A 79 -2.23 -8.41 -1.17
N HIS A 80 -1.27 -7.59 -0.74
CA HIS A 80 -1.46 -6.64 0.34
C HIS A 80 -1.01 -5.23 -0.04
N MET A 81 -1.76 -4.25 0.48
CA MET A 81 -1.30 -2.88 0.51
C MET A 81 -1.34 -2.35 1.92
N VAL A 82 -0.26 -1.71 2.35
CA VAL A 82 -0.14 -1.09 3.67
C VAL A 82 0.13 0.40 3.51
N VAL A 83 -0.57 1.21 4.29
CA VAL A 83 -0.39 2.66 4.34
C VAL A 83 -0.10 3.06 5.78
N ALA A 84 0.96 3.83 6.00
CA ALA A 84 1.37 4.31 7.30
C ALA A 84 1.81 5.78 7.25
N SER A 85 1.81 6.44 8.41
CA SER A 85 2.23 7.83 8.60
C SER A 85 3.52 7.89 9.43
N GLY A 86 4.44 8.78 9.06
CA GLY A 86 5.62 9.11 9.87
C GLY A 86 5.65 10.59 10.24
N ARG A 87 5.69 10.90 11.54
CA ARG A 87 5.71 12.26 12.15
C ARG A 87 6.63 13.34 11.56
N SER A 88 7.68 12.99 10.81
CA SER A 88 8.59 13.96 10.18
C SER A 88 9.36 13.29 9.03
N HIS A 89 10.00 14.08 8.15
CA HIS A 89 10.91 13.58 7.10
C HIS A 89 11.91 12.55 7.65
N ARG A 90 12.58 12.91 8.75
CA ARG A 90 13.59 12.03 9.38
C ARG A 90 12.97 10.73 9.88
N HIS A 91 11.76 10.82 10.42
CA HIS A 91 11.04 9.66 10.94
C HIS A 91 10.58 8.75 9.79
N VAL A 92 10.03 9.30 8.71
CA VAL A 92 9.65 8.53 7.51
C VAL A 92 10.85 7.77 6.95
N GLY A 93 12.01 8.44 6.81
CA GLY A 93 13.24 7.78 6.37
C GLY A 93 13.67 6.66 7.32
N ALA A 94 13.64 6.90 8.63
CA ALA A 94 14.00 5.89 9.64
C ALA A 94 13.07 4.67 9.63
N VAL A 95 11.76 4.88 9.49
CA VAL A 95 10.75 3.81 9.36
C VAL A 95 11.01 3.00 8.10
N ALA A 96 11.21 3.65 6.95
CA ALA A 96 11.50 2.98 5.69
C ALA A 96 12.79 2.17 5.74
N ASP A 97 13.87 2.75 6.27
CA ASP A 97 15.16 2.07 6.42
C ASP A 97 15.06 0.86 7.37
N HIS A 98 14.27 0.95 8.44
CA HIS A 98 14.05 -0.16 9.36
C HIS A 98 13.28 -1.29 8.67
N LEU A 99 12.15 -0.97 8.03
CA LEU A 99 11.36 -1.95 7.29
C LEU A 99 12.17 -2.65 6.20
N LEU A 100 13.00 -1.91 5.44
CA LEU A 100 13.86 -2.50 4.42
C LEU A 100 14.90 -3.48 4.99
N ARG A 101 15.42 -3.23 6.21
CA ARG A 101 16.32 -4.17 6.88
C ARG A 101 15.58 -5.44 7.30
N ASP A 102 14.39 -5.32 7.86
CA ASP A 102 13.60 -6.46 8.33
C ASP A 102 13.14 -7.32 7.14
N LEU A 103 12.65 -6.69 6.07
CA LEU A 103 12.30 -7.34 4.81
C LEU A 103 13.49 -8.09 4.23
N LYS A 104 14.67 -7.46 4.18
CA LYS A 104 15.89 -8.11 3.70
C LYS A 104 16.29 -9.31 4.55
N GLN A 105 16.17 -9.24 5.88
CA GLN A 105 16.46 -10.36 6.78
C GLN A 105 15.49 -11.53 6.58
N ALA A 106 14.24 -11.23 6.22
CA ALA A 106 13.21 -12.22 5.92
C ALA A 106 13.23 -12.75 4.47
N GLY A 107 14.20 -12.33 3.65
CA GLY A 107 14.37 -12.82 2.27
C GLY A 107 13.80 -11.92 1.17
N TYR A 108 13.14 -10.82 1.51
CA TYR A 108 12.53 -9.85 0.58
C TYR A 108 13.49 -8.72 0.18
N GLY A 109 14.76 -9.03 -0.06
CA GLY A 109 15.83 -8.04 -0.28
C GLY A 109 15.79 -7.29 -1.63
N ASN A 110 14.91 -7.69 -2.55
CA ASN A 110 14.79 -7.12 -3.90
C ASN A 110 13.73 -6.02 -4.01
N ALA A 111 13.39 -5.38 -2.89
CA ALA A 111 12.35 -4.36 -2.83
C ALA A 111 12.66 -3.17 -3.78
N ARG A 112 11.65 -2.73 -4.53
CA ARG A 112 11.68 -1.49 -5.30
C ARG A 112 11.31 -0.33 -4.38
N ILE A 113 12.13 0.73 -4.40
CA ILE A 113 11.99 1.87 -3.47
C ILE A 113 11.87 3.17 -4.25
N GLU A 114 10.92 4.02 -3.87
CA GLU A 114 10.74 5.37 -4.40
C GLU A 114 10.65 6.41 -3.27
N GLY A 115 10.96 7.69 -3.58
CA GLY A 115 10.78 8.82 -2.67
C GLY A 115 11.91 9.07 -1.66
N MET A 116 12.88 8.14 -1.52
CA MET A 116 14.11 8.38 -0.77
C MET A 116 15.17 9.13 -1.61
N PRO A 117 16.04 9.96 -1.00
CA PRO A 117 16.14 10.29 0.43
C PRO A 117 15.24 11.46 0.87
N HIS A 118 14.33 11.91 -0.01
CA HIS A 118 13.48 13.07 0.27
C HIS A 118 12.37 12.80 1.29
N CYS A 119 11.93 11.55 1.46
CA CYS A 119 11.10 11.08 2.59
C CYS A 119 9.86 11.94 2.93
N ASP A 120 9.33 12.69 1.98
CA ASP A 120 7.99 13.28 2.09
C ASP A 120 6.91 12.21 1.87
N TRP A 121 7.25 11.22 1.05
CA TRP A 121 6.57 9.96 0.85
C TRP A 121 7.61 8.90 0.48
N VAL A 122 7.41 7.68 0.95
CA VAL A 122 8.22 6.53 0.54
C VAL A 122 7.30 5.40 0.12
N LEU A 123 7.60 4.79 -1.03
CA LEU A 123 7.00 3.55 -1.48
C LEU A 123 8.03 2.44 -1.43
N ILE A 124 7.62 1.30 -0.90
CA ILE A 124 8.37 0.05 -0.87
C ILE A 124 7.46 -1.02 -1.48
N ASP A 125 7.93 -1.63 -2.55
CA ASP A 125 7.22 -2.67 -3.29
C ASP A 125 8.07 -3.94 -3.30
N ILE A 126 7.52 -5.02 -2.74
CA ILE A 126 8.16 -6.34 -2.68
C ILE A 126 7.46 -7.39 -3.57
N GLY A 127 6.56 -6.98 -4.45
CA GLY A 127 5.72 -7.86 -5.26
C GLY A 127 4.44 -8.26 -4.52
N ASP A 128 4.56 -9.01 -3.43
CA ASP A 128 3.38 -9.52 -2.69
C ASP A 128 2.72 -8.45 -1.82
N ALA A 129 3.48 -7.41 -1.44
CA ALA A 129 2.98 -6.27 -0.68
C ALA A 129 3.53 -4.94 -1.19
N ILE A 130 2.69 -3.91 -1.14
CA ILE A 130 3.07 -2.52 -1.41
C ILE A 130 2.84 -1.67 -0.17
N ILE A 131 3.89 -1.00 0.29
CA ILE A 131 3.88 -0.19 1.51
C ILE A 131 4.07 1.27 1.13
N HIS A 132 3.17 2.13 1.59
CA HIS A 132 3.28 3.59 1.45
C HIS A 132 3.47 4.22 2.84
N ILE A 133 4.53 5.00 3.01
CA ILE A 133 4.80 5.74 4.24
C ILE A 133 4.74 7.24 3.92
N PHE A 134 3.77 7.94 4.50
CA PHE A 134 3.52 9.36 4.24
C PHE A 134 3.94 10.24 5.41
N ARG A 135 4.25 11.50 5.12
CA ARG A 135 4.17 12.54 6.16
C ARG A 135 2.71 12.92 6.45
N PRO A 136 2.35 13.31 7.69
CA PRO A 136 0.94 13.53 8.07
C PRO A 136 0.29 14.65 7.24
N GLU A 137 1.05 15.72 6.96
CA GLU A 137 0.57 16.84 6.13
C GLU A 137 0.21 16.43 4.70
N VAL A 138 0.81 15.36 4.18
CA VAL A 138 0.57 14.83 2.83
C VAL A 138 -0.68 13.96 2.83
N ARG A 139 -0.82 13.11 3.85
CA ARG A 139 -1.99 12.25 4.06
C ARG A 139 -3.28 13.07 4.20
N SER A 140 -3.23 14.16 4.97
CA SER A 140 -4.36 15.07 5.13
C SER A 140 -4.68 15.86 3.86
N PHE A 141 -3.67 16.32 3.11
CA PHE A 141 -3.88 17.14 1.91
C PHE A 141 -4.58 16.38 0.79
N TYR A 142 -4.24 15.11 0.58
CA TYR A 142 -4.92 14.25 -0.40
C TYR A 142 -6.17 13.56 0.15
N ASN A 143 -6.50 13.79 1.42
CA ASN A 143 -7.61 13.18 2.15
C ASN A 143 -7.78 11.72 1.72
N ILE A 144 -6.69 10.96 1.80
CA ILE A 144 -6.57 9.63 1.18
C ILE A 144 -7.78 8.79 1.62
N GLU A 145 -8.25 9.00 2.86
CA GLU A 145 -9.48 8.49 3.50
C GLU A 145 -10.76 8.52 2.69
N LYS A 146 -10.96 9.57 1.90
CA LYS A 146 -12.14 9.70 1.03
C LYS A 146 -11.99 8.92 -0.27
N MET A 147 -10.76 8.69 -0.74
CA MET A 147 -10.54 7.86 -1.94
C MET A 147 -10.79 6.37 -1.66
N TRP A 148 -10.66 5.92 -0.41
CA TRP A 148 -10.99 4.55 -0.01
C TRP A 148 -12.37 4.36 0.62
N SER A 149 -12.94 5.37 1.29
CA SER A 149 -14.28 5.26 1.88
C SER A 149 -15.43 5.38 0.86
N ALA A 150 -15.16 5.87 -0.35
CA ALA A 150 -16.19 6.03 -1.39
C ALA A 150 -16.79 4.71 -1.90
N ASP A 151 -16.24 3.56 -1.52
CA ASP A 151 -16.77 2.23 -1.83
C ASP A 151 -17.34 1.45 -0.62
N SER A 152 -17.59 2.14 0.50
CA SER A 152 -18.35 1.58 1.64
C SER A 152 -19.70 2.26 1.86
N THR A 153 -20.31 2.81 0.80
CA THR A 153 -21.74 3.15 0.85
C THR A 153 -22.54 2.01 0.25
N ALA A 154 -22.77 0.96 1.05
CA ALA A 154 -23.93 0.12 0.83
C ALA A 154 -25.16 1.03 0.71
N PRO A 155 -26.04 0.84 -0.30
CA PRO A 155 -27.19 1.72 -0.45
C PRO A 155 -28.04 1.58 0.82
N THR A 156 -28.05 2.64 1.63
CA THR A 156 -29.04 2.80 2.69
C THR A 156 -30.38 3.02 1.98
N GLN A 157 -31.04 1.90 1.68
CA GLN A 157 -32.43 1.86 1.26
C GLN A 157 -33.26 2.34 2.44
N PHE A 158 -33.75 3.58 2.36
CA PHE A 158 -34.87 4.05 3.17
C PHE A 158 -36.04 4.40 2.26
N ILE A 159 -37.08 3.57 2.44
CA ILE A 159 -38.53 3.84 2.40
C ILE A 159 -39.22 3.93 1.03
N GLY A 160 -40.04 2.90 0.79
CA GLY A 160 -41.48 3.07 0.56
C GLY A 160 -42.24 2.37 1.68
#